data_AF-A0A178IDR8-F1
#
_entry.id   AF-A0A178IDR8-F1
#
_cell.length_a   1.000
_cell.length_b   1.000
_cell.length_c   1.000
_cell.angle_alpha   90.00
_cell.angle_beta   90.00
_cell.angle_gamma   90.00
#
_symmetry.space_group_name_H-M   'P 1'
#
loop_
_entity.id
_entity.type
_entity.pdbx_description
1 polymer ?
#
loop_
_entity_poly.entity_id
_entity_poly.type
_entity_poly.pdbx_seq_one_letter_code
_entity_poly.pdbx_strand_id
1 'polypeptide(L)'
;MIIDCHNHIGADLFFYLNGYYPYGQDLPALVTGGRRHGVDRWVVFPMVAHAWFDMNAMRAGRLVPGGPERIPYAFENERMLREIYEMFPDLGRLTLPFVMLDPAREPGAQAARLRELHREFPFYGLKIQATMIQSDITGLLGTGRCFLEFAEELNLPFLIHSSVIANDPWSGAGSILRVAESVPGVRFCLAHSCRFDRVYLDRVAELPNTWFDCSAHRIHCQGAAREMEFVAAPERRLEADYRDPAAVLAVLAQRYPTKLIWGSDTPFQTFVASGEAGLVSLRSTYEEEIACLRALPEKTITAIAHDNLLSLLQLRDEHVLARS
;
A
#
# COMPACT_ATOMS: atom_id res chain seq x y z
N MET A 1 11.82 -7.70 -15.88
CA MET A 1 11.63 -8.10 -14.47
C MET A 1 10.27 -7.58 -14.04
N ILE A 2 9.51 -8.30 -13.21
CA ILE A 2 8.23 -7.80 -12.67
C ILE A 2 8.37 -7.65 -11.15
N ILE A 3 8.10 -6.43 -10.66
CA ILE A 3 8.07 -6.11 -9.23
C ILE A 3 6.62 -5.80 -8.85
N ASP A 4 6.08 -6.52 -7.88
CA ASP A 4 4.79 -6.22 -7.28
C ASP A 4 4.97 -5.17 -6.18
N CYS A 5 4.42 -3.96 -6.34
CA CYS A 5 4.71 -2.84 -5.44
C CYS A 5 3.86 -2.78 -4.15
N HIS A 6 2.88 -3.68 -3.97
CA HIS A 6 1.91 -3.54 -2.89
C HIS A 6 1.48 -4.90 -2.38
N ASN A 7 2.04 -5.34 -1.26
CA ASN A 7 1.76 -6.65 -0.68
C ASN A 7 1.80 -6.57 0.85
N HIS A 8 0.94 -7.35 1.49
CA HIS A 8 0.86 -7.47 2.93
C HIS A 8 1.28 -8.87 3.39
N ILE A 9 2.08 -8.93 4.45
CA ILE A 9 2.41 -10.18 5.14
C ILE A 9 2.20 -10.03 6.65
N GLY A 10 2.02 -11.15 7.34
CA GLY A 10 1.66 -11.22 8.76
C GLY A 10 0.18 -11.52 8.96
N ALA A 11 -0.38 -11.02 10.07
CA ALA A 11 -1.76 -11.25 10.46
C ALA A 11 -2.45 -9.93 10.86
N ASP A 12 -3.71 -9.78 10.47
CA ASP A 12 -4.58 -8.69 10.87
C ASP A 12 -5.57 -9.17 11.94
N LEU A 13 -5.30 -8.81 13.19
CA LEU A 13 -6.11 -9.28 14.31
C LEU A 13 -7.53 -8.71 14.27
N PHE A 14 -7.70 -7.48 13.76
CA PHE A 14 -9.01 -6.87 13.63
C PHE A 14 -9.87 -7.63 12.62
N PHE A 15 -9.31 -7.96 11.46
CA PHE A 15 -10.02 -8.76 10.46
C PHE A 15 -10.36 -10.14 10.98
N TYR A 16 -9.41 -10.82 11.63
CA TYR A 16 -9.64 -12.14 12.21
C TYR A 16 -10.79 -12.13 13.23
N LEU A 17 -10.78 -11.16 14.16
CA LEU A 17 -11.77 -11.07 15.24
C LEU A 17 -13.18 -10.71 14.76
N ASN A 18 -13.32 -10.09 13.59
CA ASN A 18 -14.60 -9.66 13.05
C ASN A 18 -15.09 -10.54 11.88
N GLY A 19 -14.40 -11.65 11.59
CA GLY A 19 -14.77 -12.57 10.50
C GLY A 19 -14.58 -11.97 9.10
N TYR A 20 -13.65 -11.02 8.96
CA TYR A 20 -13.30 -10.41 7.69
C TYR A 20 -12.16 -11.19 7.01
N TYR A 21 -12.04 -11.01 5.70
CA TYR A 21 -11.03 -11.65 4.87
C TYR A 21 -10.38 -10.64 3.93
N PRO A 22 -9.06 -10.73 3.71
CA PRO A 22 -8.10 -11.64 4.35
C PRO A 22 -7.74 -11.18 5.77
N TYR A 23 -7.30 -12.11 6.61
CA TYR A 23 -6.75 -11.79 7.93
C TYR A 23 -5.28 -12.18 8.08
N GLY A 24 -4.65 -12.71 7.03
CA GLY A 24 -3.23 -13.07 7.08
C GLY A 24 -2.68 -13.63 5.78
N GLN A 25 -1.36 -13.55 5.64
CA GLN A 25 -0.55 -14.16 4.58
C GLN A 25 0.89 -14.23 5.11
N ASP A 26 1.56 -15.37 4.97
CA ASP A 26 2.98 -15.49 5.30
C ASP A 26 3.86 -15.24 4.06
N LEU A 27 5.15 -15.00 4.29
CA LEU A 27 6.12 -14.76 3.23
C LEU A 27 6.24 -15.95 2.24
N PRO A 28 6.31 -17.23 2.67
CA PRO A 28 6.33 -18.37 1.75
C PRO A 28 5.12 -18.45 0.82
N ALA A 29 3.91 -18.21 1.32
CA ALA A 29 2.69 -18.22 0.52
C ALA A 29 2.69 -17.09 -0.51
N LEU A 30 3.11 -15.87 -0.11
CA LEU A 30 3.27 -14.74 -1.01
C LEU A 30 4.23 -15.08 -2.16
N VAL A 31 5.47 -15.44 -1.84
CA VAL A 31 6.54 -15.63 -2.83
C VAL A 31 6.22 -16.83 -3.71
N THR A 32 5.81 -17.97 -3.14
CA THR A 32 5.48 -19.16 -3.93
C THR A 32 4.29 -18.91 -4.85
N GLY A 33 3.27 -18.19 -4.37
CA GLY A 33 2.12 -17.79 -5.18
C GLY A 33 2.54 -16.90 -6.35
N GLY A 34 3.21 -15.79 -6.08
CA GLY A 34 3.59 -14.84 -7.12
C GLY A 34 4.64 -15.39 -8.12
N ARG A 35 5.60 -16.21 -7.67
CA ARG A 35 6.60 -16.83 -8.57
C ARG A 35 5.97 -17.72 -9.63
N ARG A 36 4.88 -18.44 -9.31
CA ARG A 36 4.13 -19.25 -10.28
C ARG A 36 3.55 -18.42 -11.43
N HIS A 37 3.34 -17.12 -11.19
CA HIS A 37 2.85 -16.17 -12.18
C HIS A 37 3.95 -15.26 -12.77
N GLY A 38 5.23 -15.57 -12.50
CA GLY A 38 6.38 -14.89 -13.09
C GLY A 38 6.74 -13.54 -12.46
N VAL A 39 6.28 -13.27 -11.24
CA VAL A 39 6.76 -12.12 -10.46
C VAL A 39 8.17 -12.40 -9.93
N ASP A 40 9.04 -11.40 -9.98
CA ASP A 40 10.44 -11.53 -9.60
C ASP A 40 10.72 -10.98 -8.20
N ARG A 41 10.03 -9.91 -7.80
CA ARG A 41 10.23 -9.19 -6.53
C ARG A 41 8.92 -8.65 -5.95
N TRP A 42 8.91 -8.39 -4.64
CA TRP A 42 7.74 -7.86 -3.93
C TRP A 42 8.14 -6.73 -2.98
N VAL A 43 7.46 -5.60 -3.04
CA VAL A 43 7.40 -4.68 -1.91
C VAL A 43 6.42 -5.26 -0.89
N VAL A 44 6.86 -5.44 0.35
CA VAL A 44 6.07 -6.07 1.41
C VAL A 44 6.01 -5.17 2.63
N PHE A 45 4.86 -5.15 3.31
CA PHE A 45 4.67 -4.45 4.57
C PHE A 45 3.72 -5.24 5.47
N PRO A 46 3.64 -4.93 6.77
CA PRO A 46 2.71 -5.62 7.67
C PRO A 46 1.24 -5.51 7.25
N MET A 47 0.42 -6.37 7.84
CA MET A 47 -1.03 -6.22 7.88
C MET A 47 -1.47 -4.94 8.63
N VAL A 48 -2.72 -4.54 8.44
CA VAL A 48 -3.18 -3.17 8.67
C VAL A 48 -3.33 -2.82 10.15
N ALA A 49 -4.14 -3.59 10.88
CA ALA A 49 -4.38 -3.32 12.28
C ALA A 49 -3.17 -3.78 13.11
N HIS A 50 -2.81 -2.98 14.12
CA HIS A 50 -1.65 -3.23 14.98
C HIS A 50 -2.05 -3.46 16.43
N ALA A 51 -1.20 -4.16 17.17
CA ALA A 51 -1.42 -4.66 18.53
C ALA A 51 -1.34 -3.58 19.63
N TRP A 52 -1.32 -2.31 19.25
CA TRP A 52 -1.49 -1.18 20.18
C TRP A 52 -2.94 -0.99 20.61
N PHE A 53 -3.90 -1.39 19.75
CA PHE A 53 -5.31 -1.29 20.10
C PHE A 53 -5.76 -2.44 21.00
N ASP A 54 -6.75 -2.15 21.84
CA ASP A 54 -7.36 -3.12 22.75
C ASP A 54 -8.08 -4.24 21.98
N MET A 55 -7.72 -5.49 22.26
CA MET A 55 -8.27 -6.66 21.56
C MET A 55 -9.76 -6.89 21.84
N ASN A 56 -10.25 -6.55 23.04
CA ASN A 56 -11.66 -6.71 23.38
C ASN A 56 -12.53 -5.70 22.61
N ALA A 57 -12.04 -4.48 22.44
CA ALA A 57 -12.65 -3.46 21.62
C ALA A 57 -12.59 -3.82 20.14
N MET A 58 -11.46 -4.36 19.64
CA MET A 58 -11.35 -4.85 18.26
C MET A 58 -12.42 -5.89 17.95
N ARG A 59 -12.66 -6.85 18.85
CA ARG A 59 -13.73 -7.87 18.71
C ARG A 59 -15.13 -7.26 18.66
N ALA A 60 -15.31 -6.06 19.21
CA ALA A 60 -16.54 -5.30 19.14
C ALA A 60 -16.55 -4.27 17.98
N GLY A 61 -15.66 -4.41 16.99
CA GLY A 61 -15.57 -3.53 15.83
C GLY A 61 -14.99 -2.13 16.12
N ARG A 62 -14.28 -1.94 17.24
CA ARG A 62 -13.74 -0.64 17.65
C ARG A 62 -12.22 -0.65 17.76
N LEU A 63 -11.59 0.47 17.39
CA LEU A 63 -10.16 0.69 17.55
C LEU A 63 -9.92 1.74 18.63
N VAL A 64 -9.57 1.28 19.83
CA VAL A 64 -9.27 2.14 20.98
C VAL A 64 -7.94 1.73 21.61
N PRO A 65 -7.23 2.64 22.29
CA PRO A 65 -5.97 2.32 22.96
C PRO A 65 -6.16 1.23 24.03
N GLY A 66 -5.12 0.43 24.28
CA GLY A 66 -5.12 -0.54 25.39
C GLY A 66 -4.64 -1.95 25.03
N GLY A 67 -4.03 -2.11 23.85
CA GLY A 67 -3.45 -3.37 23.42
C GLY A 67 -2.18 -3.74 24.18
N PRO A 68 -1.62 -4.94 23.89
CA PRO A 68 -0.37 -5.40 24.50
C PRO A 68 0.84 -4.54 24.13
N GLU A 69 0.83 -3.85 22.98
CA GLU A 69 1.95 -3.02 22.53
C GLU A 69 1.80 -1.56 22.95
N ARG A 70 2.93 -0.93 23.32
CA ARG A 70 2.97 0.48 23.75
C ARG A 70 3.26 1.46 22.62
N ILE A 71 3.94 0.99 21.58
CA ILE A 71 4.35 1.80 20.43
C ILE A 71 3.64 1.21 19.20
N PRO A 72 2.82 1.98 18.48
CA PRO A 72 2.17 1.49 17.25
C PRO A 72 3.18 0.90 16.27
N TYR A 73 2.83 -0.23 15.65
CA TYR A 73 3.63 -0.96 14.65
C TYR A 73 5.04 -1.43 15.07
N ALA A 74 5.49 -1.20 16.30
CA ALA A 74 6.83 -1.61 16.72
C ALA A 74 6.98 -3.14 16.61
N PHE A 75 5.99 -3.88 17.11
CA PHE A 75 5.94 -5.34 17.04
C PHE A 75 5.76 -5.82 15.60
N GLU A 76 4.79 -5.28 14.85
CA GLU A 76 4.45 -5.73 13.51
C GLU A 76 5.63 -5.55 12.54
N ASN A 77 6.29 -4.38 12.59
CA ASN A 77 7.46 -4.10 11.76
C ASN A 77 8.63 -5.04 12.10
N GLU A 78 8.98 -5.17 13.38
CA GLU A 78 10.07 -6.05 13.80
C GLU A 78 9.78 -7.51 13.44
N ARG A 79 8.56 -7.99 13.71
CA ARG A 79 8.15 -9.37 13.42
C ARG A 79 8.23 -9.67 11.93
N MET A 80 7.83 -8.73 11.07
CA MET A 80 7.97 -8.86 9.62
C MET A 80 9.45 -8.89 9.20
N LEU A 81 10.27 -7.96 9.70
CA LEU A 81 11.68 -7.88 9.34
C LEU A 81 12.44 -9.14 9.76
N ARG A 82 12.18 -9.69 10.95
CA ARG A 82 12.75 -10.98 11.38
C ARG A 82 12.28 -12.15 10.51
N GLU A 83 11.03 -12.14 10.04
CA GLU A 83 10.55 -13.15 9.09
C GLU A 83 11.38 -13.15 7.80
N ILE A 84 11.63 -11.96 7.27
CA ILE A 84 12.33 -11.72 6.01
C ILE A 84 13.81 -12.05 6.13
N TYR A 85 14.48 -11.52 7.16
CA TYR A 85 15.93 -11.55 7.26
C TYR A 85 16.48 -12.75 8.04
N GLU A 86 15.74 -13.29 8.99
CA GLU A 86 16.24 -14.34 9.89
C GLU A 86 15.56 -15.69 9.64
N MET A 87 14.23 -15.71 9.51
CA MET A 87 13.48 -16.96 9.38
C MET A 87 13.52 -17.52 7.96
N PHE A 88 13.38 -16.66 6.95
CA PHE A 88 13.34 -17.05 5.54
C PHE A 88 14.27 -16.20 4.67
N PRO A 89 15.58 -16.10 4.96
CA PRO A 89 16.50 -15.23 4.20
C PRO A 89 16.54 -15.54 2.70
N ASP A 90 16.33 -16.80 2.31
CA ASP A 90 16.27 -17.21 0.91
C ASP A 90 15.08 -16.65 0.14
N LEU A 91 13.95 -16.44 0.82
CA LEU A 91 12.77 -15.81 0.24
C LEU A 91 12.81 -14.29 0.45
N GLY A 92 13.32 -13.85 1.60
CA GLY A 92 13.44 -12.45 1.97
C GLY A 92 14.28 -11.63 1.01
N ARG A 93 15.34 -12.22 0.42
CA ARG A 93 16.14 -11.56 -0.65
C ARG A 93 15.33 -11.20 -1.91
N LEU A 94 14.13 -11.74 -2.06
CA LEU A 94 13.22 -11.41 -3.17
C LEU A 94 12.26 -10.27 -2.81
N THR A 95 12.36 -9.70 -1.61
CA THR A 95 11.46 -8.67 -1.11
C THR A 95 12.16 -7.34 -0.89
N LEU A 96 11.36 -6.27 -0.88
CA LEU A 96 11.73 -4.90 -0.54
C LEU A 96 10.84 -4.50 0.64
N PRO A 97 11.30 -4.67 1.89
CA PRO A 97 10.47 -4.42 3.06
C PRO A 97 10.16 -2.93 3.19
N PHE A 98 8.90 -2.59 3.44
CA PHE A 98 8.46 -1.29 3.91
C PHE A 98 7.91 -1.45 5.33
N VAL A 99 8.09 -0.45 6.16
CA VAL A 99 7.58 -0.44 7.54
C VAL A 99 6.31 0.39 7.64
N MET A 100 5.33 -0.08 8.41
CA MET A 100 4.11 0.66 8.68
C MET A 100 4.27 1.65 9.83
N LEU A 101 3.52 2.73 9.80
CA LEU A 101 3.47 3.70 10.89
C LEU A 101 2.08 4.32 11.06
N ASP A 102 1.84 4.82 12.26
CA ASP A 102 0.68 5.63 12.62
C ASP A 102 1.09 7.11 12.66
N PRO A 103 0.52 8.00 11.82
CA PRO A 103 0.98 9.37 11.74
C PRO A 103 0.60 10.25 12.95
N ALA A 104 -0.31 9.80 13.83
CA ALA A 104 -0.83 10.62 14.93
C ALA A 104 -0.39 10.12 16.32
N ARG A 105 -0.25 8.81 16.53
CA ARG A 105 -0.10 8.20 17.86
C ARG A 105 1.36 7.87 18.15
N GLU A 106 1.92 8.40 19.23
CA GLU A 106 3.31 8.13 19.65
C GLU A 106 4.39 8.30 18.54
N PRO A 107 4.34 9.36 17.71
CA PRO A 107 5.19 9.47 16.52
C PRO A 107 6.68 9.47 16.87
N GLY A 108 7.08 10.12 17.97
CA GLY A 108 8.48 10.14 18.41
C GLY A 108 9.01 8.77 18.82
N ALA A 109 8.21 7.97 19.53
CA ALA A 109 8.60 6.63 19.96
C ALA A 109 8.68 5.66 18.76
N GLN A 110 7.73 5.76 17.83
CA GLN A 110 7.77 5.03 16.56
C GLN A 110 9.05 5.38 15.77
N ALA A 111 9.34 6.66 15.55
CA ALA A 111 10.51 7.09 14.79
C ALA A 111 11.84 6.65 15.45
N ALA A 112 11.91 6.64 16.79
CA ALA A 112 13.07 6.11 17.52
C ALA A 112 13.24 4.61 17.25
N ARG A 113 12.16 3.83 17.36
CA ARG A 113 12.19 2.38 17.11
C ARG A 113 12.55 2.06 15.65
N LEU A 114 12.03 2.83 14.69
CA LEU A 114 12.35 2.66 13.27
C LEU A 114 13.83 2.91 12.97
N ARG A 115 14.47 3.89 13.64
CA ARG A 115 15.92 4.11 13.52
C ARG A 115 16.73 2.93 14.08
N GLU A 116 16.29 2.33 15.17
CA GLU A 116 16.93 1.12 15.71
C GLU A 116 16.79 -0.04 14.72
N LEU A 117 15.57 -0.30 14.24
CA LEU A 117 15.31 -1.36 13.28
C LEU A 117 16.10 -1.17 11.98
N HIS A 118 16.19 0.06 11.45
CA HIS A 118 16.92 0.31 10.19
C HIS A 118 18.44 0.05 10.31
N ARG A 119 19.00 0.07 11.53
CA ARG A 119 20.41 -0.31 11.76
C ARG A 119 20.61 -1.82 11.75
N GLU A 120 19.58 -2.58 12.09
CA GLU A 120 19.61 -4.05 12.16
C GLU A 120 19.14 -4.68 10.84
N PHE A 121 18.08 -4.13 10.25
CA PHE A 121 17.39 -4.64 9.07
C PHE A 121 17.15 -3.51 8.07
N PRO A 122 17.70 -3.59 6.85
CA PRO A 122 17.36 -2.64 5.79
C PRO A 122 15.86 -2.65 5.48
N PHE A 123 15.26 -1.48 5.27
CA PHE A 123 13.94 -1.35 4.67
C PHE A 123 13.91 -0.13 3.75
N TYR A 124 13.03 -0.15 2.76
CA TYR A 124 13.13 0.68 1.57
C TYR A 124 11.97 1.65 1.38
N GLY A 125 11.07 1.74 2.36
CA GLY A 125 9.96 2.69 2.35
C GLY A 125 9.09 2.62 3.58
N LEU A 126 8.12 3.53 3.63
CA LEU A 126 7.17 3.70 4.72
C LEU A 126 5.75 3.47 4.20
N LYS A 127 4.89 2.85 5.00
CA LYS A 127 3.49 2.54 4.65
C LYS A 127 2.54 3.16 5.66
N ILE A 128 1.44 3.74 5.18
CA ILE A 128 0.34 4.21 6.03
C ILE A 128 -1.00 3.75 5.46
N GLN A 129 -1.88 3.24 6.33
CA GLN A 129 -3.30 3.03 6.03
C GLN A 129 -4.19 3.74 7.04
N ALA A 130 -4.31 5.06 6.84
CA ALA A 130 -4.92 5.98 7.78
C ALA A 130 -6.43 5.72 8.02
N THR A 131 -7.18 5.37 6.97
CA THR A 131 -8.62 5.07 7.06
C THR A 131 -8.91 3.95 8.05
N MET A 132 -8.16 2.84 7.98
CA MET A 132 -8.43 1.70 8.83
C MET A 132 -8.00 1.97 10.27
N ILE A 133 -6.81 2.53 10.49
CA ILE A 133 -6.36 2.84 11.87
C ILE A 133 -7.00 4.11 12.44
N GLN A 134 -7.89 4.77 11.70
CA GLN A 134 -8.55 6.02 12.08
C GLN A 134 -7.54 7.09 12.54
N SER A 135 -6.51 7.32 11.73
CA SER A 135 -5.47 8.32 12.00
C SER A 135 -5.39 9.32 10.86
N ASP A 136 -5.49 10.61 11.15
CA ASP A 136 -5.46 11.68 10.15
C ASP A 136 -4.07 11.80 9.49
N ILE A 137 -4.02 11.64 8.16
CA ILE A 137 -2.79 11.74 7.39
C ILE A 137 -2.15 13.13 7.44
N THR A 138 -2.94 14.18 7.65
CA THR A 138 -2.42 15.56 7.79
C THR A 138 -1.60 15.74 9.07
N GLY A 139 -1.69 14.80 10.02
CA GLY A 139 -0.80 14.70 11.18
C GLY A 139 0.69 14.70 10.81
N LEU A 140 1.05 14.21 9.61
CA LEU A 140 2.42 14.28 9.08
C LEU A 140 2.97 15.72 8.98
N LEU A 141 2.11 16.73 8.82
CA LEU A 141 2.52 18.14 8.78
C LEU A 141 2.63 18.77 10.17
N GLY A 142 2.23 18.05 11.22
CA GLY A 142 2.23 18.50 12.61
C GLY A 142 2.94 17.49 13.52
N THR A 143 2.18 16.80 14.37
CA THR A 143 2.72 15.88 15.39
C THR A 143 3.56 14.75 14.80
N GLY A 144 3.21 14.27 13.61
CA GLY A 144 3.92 13.22 12.86
C GLY A 144 5.09 13.72 12.01
N ARG A 145 5.49 15.00 12.10
CA ARG A 145 6.54 15.60 11.25
C ARG A 145 7.86 14.84 11.26
N CYS A 146 8.21 14.23 12.39
CA CYS A 146 9.41 13.42 12.52
C CYS A 146 9.50 12.24 11.51
N PHE A 147 8.37 11.76 10.98
CA PHE A 147 8.37 10.74 9.93
C PHE A 147 8.77 11.31 8.56
N LEU A 148 8.41 12.56 8.25
CA LEU A 148 8.86 13.22 7.02
C LEU A 148 10.37 13.49 7.08
N GLU A 149 10.86 13.93 8.23
CA GLU A 149 12.31 14.11 8.48
C GLU A 149 13.06 12.79 8.39
N PHE A 150 12.52 11.72 8.98
CA PHE A 150 13.09 10.38 8.89
C PHE A 150 13.13 9.86 7.45
N ALA A 151 12.07 10.09 6.68
CA ALA A 151 12.01 9.72 5.27
C ALA A 151 13.03 10.49 4.42
N GLU A 152 13.20 11.78 4.67
CA GLU A 152 14.22 12.60 3.99
C GLU A 152 15.64 12.17 4.37
N GLU A 153 15.91 11.97 5.67
CA GLU A 153 17.19 11.49 6.22
C GLU A 153 17.66 10.19 5.54
N LEU A 154 16.76 9.22 5.43
CA LEU A 154 17.06 7.90 4.86
C LEU A 154 16.76 7.79 3.37
N ASN A 155 16.25 8.85 2.74
CA ASN A 155 15.80 8.84 1.35
C ASN A 155 14.76 7.72 1.08
N LEU A 156 13.71 7.64 1.91
CA LEU A 156 12.64 6.64 1.82
C LEU A 156 11.35 7.26 1.26
N PRO A 157 10.63 6.59 0.34
CA PRO A 157 9.30 6.99 -0.08
C PRO A 157 8.22 6.56 0.92
N PHE A 158 7.08 7.25 0.88
CA PHE A 158 5.83 6.79 1.47
C PHE A 158 4.95 6.09 0.44
N LEU A 159 4.29 5.00 0.83
CA LEU A 159 3.12 4.44 0.17
C LEU A 159 1.92 4.63 1.09
N ILE A 160 0.88 5.34 0.63
CA ILE A 160 -0.25 5.74 1.47
C ILE A 160 -1.55 5.22 0.86
N HIS A 161 -2.32 4.48 1.65
CA HIS A 161 -3.68 4.07 1.28
C HIS A 161 -4.52 5.31 0.99
N SER A 162 -5.03 5.46 -0.24
CA SER A 162 -5.85 6.62 -0.59
C SER A 162 -7.34 6.29 -0.58
N SER A 163 -8.13 7.29 -0.18
CA SER A 163 -9.58 7.29 -0.20
C SER A 163 -10.11 8.47 -0.99
N VAL A 164 -11.30 8.32 -1.57
CA VAL A 164 -12.06 9.40 -2.21
C VAL A 164 -13.44 9.56 -1.61
N ILE A 165 -13.73 8.80 -0.55
CA ILE A 165 -15.02 8.85 0.13
C ILE A 165 -15.10 10.19 0.86
N ALA A 166 -16.16 10.96 0.59
CA ALA A 166 -16.30 12.33 1.10
C ALA A 166 -16.29 12.42 2.63
N ASN A 167 -16.71 11.36 3.32
CA ASN A 167 -16.76 11.29 4.79
C ASN A 167 -15.58 10.51 5.41
N ASP A 168 -14.51 10.25 4.66
CA ASP A 168 -13.24 9.74 5.19
C ASP A 168 -12.31 10.92 5.54
N PRO A 169 -12.30 11.41 6.81
CA PRO A 169 -11.37 12.43 7.26
C PRO A 169 -9.92 11.97 7.39
N TRP A 170 -9.63 10.67 7.26
CA TRP A 170 -8.33 10.12 7.63
C TRP A 170 -7.36 10.07 6.47
N SER A 171 -7.81 9.61 5.29
CA SER A 171 -6.90 9.30 4.18
C SER A 171 -7.37 9.77 2.80
N GLY A 172 -8.13 10.87 2.76
CA GLY A 172 -8.55 11.48 1.51
C GLY A 172 -7.36 11.81 0.59
N ALA A 173 -7.44 11.44 -0.69
CA ALA A 173 -6.37 11.65 -1.68
C ALA A 173 -5.94 13.11 -1.79
N GLY A 174 -6.89 14.06 -1.68
CA GLY A 174 -6.58 15.49 -1.61
C GLY A 174 -5.75 15.88 -0.38
N SER A 175 -5.97 15.27 0.79
CA SER A 175 -5.14 15.50 1.97
C SER A 175 -3.73 14.95 1.79
N ILE A 176 -3.58 13.76 1.19
CA ILE A 176 -2.27 13.18 0.88
C ILE A 176 -1.49 14.09 -0.09
N LEU A 177 -2.14 14.60 -1.14
CA LEU A 177 -1.52 15.52 -2.09
C LEU A 177 -1.07 16.83 -1.44
N ARG A 178 -1.86 17.40 -0.53
CA ARG A 178 -1.45 18.60 0.24
C ARG A 178 -0.20 18.33 1.09
N VAL A 179 -0.08 17.14 1.67
CA VAL A 179 1.15 16.74 2.38
C VAL A 179 2.32 16.70 1.40
N ALA A 180 2.18 15.98 0.27
CA ALA A 180 3.23 15.83 -0.72
C ALA A 180 3.73 17.17 -1.30
N GLU A 181 2.81 18.11 -1.55
CA GLU A 181 3.13 19.48 -2.00
C GLU A 181 3.93 20.28 -0.98
N SER A 182 3.67 20.06 0.31
CA SER A 182 4.30 20.79 1.41
C SER A 182 5.72 20.30 1.72
N VAL A 183 6.12 19.14 1.18
CA VAL A 183 7.44 18.53 1.39
C VAL A 183 7.99 17.94 0.08
N PRO A 184 8.41 18.78 -0.88
CA PRO A 184 8.87 18.33 -2.20
C PRO A 184 10.13 17.43 -2.16
N GLY A 185 10.87 17.43 -1.05
CA GLY A 185 12.04 16.56 -0.84
C GLY A 185 11.69 15.09 -0.54
N VAL A 186 10.44 14.79 -0.19
CA VAL A 186 9.98 13.43 0.15
C VAL A 186 9.09 12.89 -0.97
N ARG A 187 9.23 11.60 -1.28
CA ARG A 187 8.49 10.93 -2.35
C ARG A 187 7.25 10.20 -1.81
N PHE A 188 6.15 10.24 -2.57
CA PHE A 188 4.86 9.67 -2.17
C PHE A 188 4.23 8.83 -3.27
N CYS A 189 3.71 7.66 -2.92
CA CYS A 189 2.88 6.81 -3.76
C CYS A 189 1.48 6.74 -3.16
N LEU A 190 0.48 7.20 -3.90
CA LEU A 190 -0.92 7.10 -3.51
C LEU A 190 -1.46 5.76 -4.00
N ALA A 191 -1.90 4.90 -3.09
CA ALA A 191 -2.38 3.58 -3.46
C ALA A 191 -3.72 3.63 -4.18
N HIS A 192 -4.08 2.52 -4.84
CA HIS A 192 -5.44 2.25 -5.30
C HIS A 192 -5.93 3.17 -6.40
N SER A 193 -5.00 3.68 -7.22
CA SER A 193 -5.23 4.59 -8.36
C SER A 193 -6.06 5.81 -8.00
N CYS A 194 -5.91 6.31 -6.77
CA CYS A 194 -6.77 7.35 -6.21
C CYS A 194 -8.27 7.04 -6.44
N ARG A 195 -8.63 5.75 -6.40
CA ARG A 195 -9.96 5.20 -6.67
C ARG A 195 -10.56 5.69 -8.00
N PHE A 196 -9.68 5.84 -9.00
CA PHE A 196 -9.93 6.36 -10.34
C PHE A 196 -10.43 7.81 -10.41
N ASP A 197 -10.24 8.60 -9.36
CA ASP A 197 -10.54 10.03 -9.40
C ASP A 197 -9.54 10.74 -10.32
N ARG A 198 -10.03 11.15 -11.50
CA ARG A 198 -9.21 11.76 -12.55
C ARG A 198 -8.56 13.05 -12.07
N VAL A 199 -9.22 13.84 -11.24
CA VAL A 199 -8.68 15.11 -10.74
C VAL A 199 -7.47 14.85 -9.85
N TYR A 200 -7.54 13.85 -8.99
CA TYR A 200 -6.40 13.48 -8.14
C TYR A 200 -5.29 12.79 -8.94
N LEU A 201 -5.62 11.92 -9.89
CA LEU A 201 -4.63 11.31 -10.78
C LEU A 201 -3.89 12.34 -11.64
N ASP A 202 -4.60 13.30 -12.22
CA ASP A 202 -4.01 14.41 -12.97
C ASP A 202 -3.07 15.23 -12.05
N ARG A 203 -3.47 15.49 -10.79
CA ARG A 203 -2.61 16.19 -9.83
C ARG A 203 -1.37 15.39 -9.41
N VAL A 204 -1.49 14.07 -9.24
CA VAL A 204 -0.32 13.20 -9.04
C VAL A 204 0.63 13.31 -10.23
N ALA A 205 0.13 13.41 -11.46
CA ALA A 205 0.98 13.51 -12.63
C ALA A 205 1.77 14.82 -12.72
N GLU A 206 1.21 15.92 -12.22
CA GLU A 206 1.84 17.24 -12.20
C GLU A 206 2.97 17.39 -11.18
N LEU A 207 2.87 16.70 -10.04
CA LEU A 207 3.84 16.84 -8.95
C LEU A 207 5.09 15.99 -9.20
N PRO A 208 6.31 16.51 -8.99
CA PRO A 208 7.54 15.78 -9.31
C PRO A 208 7.82 14.63 -8.33
N ASN A 209 7.30 14.71 -7.10
CA ASN A 209 7.59 13.79 -6.00
C ASN A 209 6.45 12.79 -5.71
N THR A 210 5.50 12.62 -6.64
CA THR A 210 4.36 11.73 -6.45
C THR A 210 4.22 10.67 -7.55
N TRP A 211 3.66 9.54 -7.14
CA TRP A 211 3.30 8.36 -7.95
C TRP A 211 1.97 7.80 -7.45
N PHE A 212 1.42 6.82 -8.16
CA PHE A 212 0.29 6.05 -7.66
C PHE A 212 0.40 4.58 -8.08
N ASP A 213 -0.11 3.67 -7.25
CA ASP A 213 -0.25 2.26 -7.63
C ASP A 213 -1.68 1.94 -8.11
N CYS A 214 -1.88 0.80 -8.77
CA CYS A 214 -3.21 0.30 -9.16
C CYS A 214 -3.75 -0.81 -8.27
N SER A 215 -3.07 -1.15 -7.20
CA SER A 215 -3.39 -2.30 -6.33
C SER A 215 -4.71 -2.03 -5.62
N ALA A 216 -5.60 -2.98 -5.31
CA ALA A 216 -5.98 -4.12 -6.12
C ALA A 216 -6.88 -3.69 -7.29
N HIS A 217 -6.36 -3.83 -8.51
CA HIS A 217 -6.91 -3.19 -9.69
C HIS A 217 -8.29 -3.74 -10.03
N ARG A 218 -8.44 -5.08 -10.02
CA ARG A 218 -9.68 -5.72 -10.48
C ARG A 218 -10.86 -5.46 -9.55
N ILE A 219 -10.65 -5.52 -8.24
CA ILE A 219 -11.75 -5.26 -7.31
C ILE A 219 -12.18 -3.79 -7.32
N HIS A 220 -11.28 -2.85 -7.64
CA HIS A 220 -11.67 -1.46 -7.83
C HIS A 220 -12.40 -1.27 -9.16
N CYS A 221 -11.97 -1.92 -10.24
CA CYS A 221 -12.76 -1.93 -11.49
C CYS A 221 -14.16 -2.52 -11.27
N GLN A 222 -14.27 -3.61 -10.51
CA GLN A 222 -15.56 -4.18 -10.10
C GLN A 222 -16.39 -3.17 -9.30
N GLY A 223 -15.77 -2.43 -8.36
CA GLY A 223 -16.42 -1.36 -7.61
C GLY A 223 -16.96 -0.26 -8.52
N ALA A 224 -16.17 0.19 -9.48
CA ALA A 224 -16.56 1.20 -10.44
C ALA A 224 -17.69 0.73 -11.36
N ALA A 225 -17.61 -0.48 -11.90
CA ALA A 225 -18.67 -1.06 -12.74
C ALA A 225 -20.00 -1.25 -11.99
N ARG A 226 -19.97 -1.32 -10.65
CA ARG A 226 -21.13 -1.44 -9.77
C ARG A 226 -21.52 -0.13 -9.08
N GLU A 227 -20.87 0.98 -9.42
CA GLU A 227 -21.12 2.29 -8.82
C GLU A 227 -21.03 2.28 -7.27
N MET A 228 -20.03 1.57 -6.73
CA MET A 228 -19.80 1.51 -5.28
C MET A 228 -19.15 2.80 -4.76
N GLU A 229 -19.52 3.23 -3.56
CA GLU A 229 -19.13 4.53 -3.00
C GLU A 229 -17.63 4.71 -2.73
N PHE A 230 -16.86 3.62 -2.65
CA PHE A 230 -15.41 3.70 -2.44
C PHE A 230 -14.62 4.09 -3.70
N VAL A 231 -15.30 4.18 -4.86
CA VAL A 231 -14.71 4.70 -6.10
C VAL A 231 -15.17 6.13 -6.41
N ALA A 232 -14.42 6.84 -7.25
CA ALA A 232 -14.80 8.18 -7.66
C ALA A 232 -16.18 8.19 -8.32
N ALA A 233 -16.96 9.24 -8.05
CA ALA A 233 -18.24 9.48 -8.72
C ALA A 233 -18.06 9.60 -10.24
N PRO A 234 -19.04 9.19 -11.07
CA PRO A 234 -18.91 9.14 -12.53
C PRO A 234 -18.35 10.40 -13.18
N GLU A 235 -18.75 11.58 -12.74
CA GLU A 235 -18.31 12.87 -13.27
C GLU A 235 -16.84 13.23 -12.96
N ARG A 236 -16.27 12.62 -11.92
CA ARG A 236 -14.85 12.76 -11.54
C ARG A 236 -14.01 11.57 -11.97
N ARG A 237 -14.64 10.44 -12.31
CA ARG A 237 -13.97 9.19 -12.62
C ARG A 237 -13.21 9.30 -13.95
N LEU A 238 -12.06 8.63 -14.03
CA LEU A 238 -11.35 8.44 -15.29
C LEU A 238 -12.26 7.73 -16.30
N GLU A 239 -12.31 8.22 -17.53
CA GLU A 239 -13.09 7.62 -18.61
C GLU A 239 -12.42 6.34 -19.10
N ALA A 240 -13.04 5.18 -18.84
CA ALA A 240 -12.59 3.85 -19.26
C ALA A 240 -13.74 2.84 -19.17
N ASP A 241 -13.62 1.68 -19.82
CA ASP A 241 -14.56 0.57 -19.64
C ASP A 241 -14.19 -0.29 -18.43
N TYR A 242 -14.79 0.00 -17.29
CA TYR A 242 -14.54 -0.72 -16.02
C TYR A 242 -14.96 -2.19 -16.00
N ARG A 243 -15.61 -2.68 -17.06
CA ARG A 243 -15.91 -4.11 -17.22
C ARG A 243 -14.74 -4.89 -17.83
N ASP A 244 -13.75 -4.18 -18.39
CA ASP A 244 -12.50 -4.74 -18.88
C ASP A 244 -11.32 -4.14 -18.11
N PRO A 245 -10.90 -4.77 -16.99
CA PRO A 245 -9.80 -4.26 -16.18
C PRO A 245 -8.48 -4.15 -16.97
N ALA A 246 -8.23 -4.98 -17.99
CA ALA A 246 -7.02 -4.85 -18.81
C ALA A 246 -7.05 -3.55 -19.63
N ALA A 247 -8.22 -3.21 -20.21
CA ALA A 247 -8.41 -1.95 -20.91
C ALA A 247 -8.26 -0.74 -19.97
N VAL A 248 -8.81 -0.80 -18.74
CA VAL A 248 -8.62 0.29 -17.76
C VAL A 248 -7.14 0.48 -17.42
N LEU A 249 -6.40 -0.62 -17.20
CA LEU A 249 -4.97 -0.55 -16.89
C LEU A 249 -4.19 0.05 -18.06
N ALA A 250 -4.56 -0.29 -19.31
CA ALA A 250 -3.97 0.30 -20.50
C ALA A 250 -4.22 1.81 -20.59
N VAL A 251 -5.44 2.28 -20.28
CA VAL A 251 -5.77 3.71 -20.25
C VAL A 251 -4.96 4.45 -19.17
N LEU A 252 -4.86 3.89 -17.96
CA LEU A 252 -4.05 4.47 -16.89
C LEU A 252 -2.57 4.57 -17.30
N ALA A 253 -2.01 3.50 -17.87
CA ALA A 253 -0.62 3.47 -18.31
C ALA A 253 -0.34 4.43 -19.48
N GLN A 254 -1.30 4.58 -20.41
CA GLN A 254 -1.18 5.53 -21.51
C GLN A 254 -1.24 6.98 -21.02
N ARG A 255 -2.14 7.28 -20.08
CA ARG A 255 -2.35 8.64 -19.57
C ARG A 255 -1.27 9.07 -18.58
N TYR A 256 -0.74 8.12 -17.79
CA TYR A 256 0.21 8.37 -16.70
C TYR A 256 1.46 7.47 -16.77
N PRO A 257 2.19 7.48 -17.90
CA PRO A 257 3.21 6.47 -18.22
C PRO A 257 4.40 6.44 -17.27
N THR A 258 4.70 7.55 -16.59
CA THR A 258 5.84 7.69 -15.66
C THR A 258 5.43 7.70 -14.18
N LYS A 259 4.14 7.52 -13.90
CA LYS A 259 3.53 7.74 -12.58
C LYS A 259 2.79 6.53 -12.04
N LEU A 260 2.19 5.73 -12.92
CA LEU A 260 1.53 4.48 -12.57
C LEU A 260 2.56 3.42 -12.18
N ILE A 261 2.35 2.77 -11.05
CA ILE A 261 3.09 1.59 -10.60
C ILE A 261 2.11 0.41 -10.49
N TRP A 262 2.49 -0.76 -10.98
CA TRP A 262 1.69 -1.97 -10.83
C TRP A 262 1.96 -2.66 -9.48
N GLY A 263 0.89 -3.13 -8.85
CA GLY A 263 0.94 -4.01 -7.69
C GLY A 263 -0.38 -4.75 -7.53
N SER A 264 -0.37 -5.90 -6.87
CA SER A 264 -1.55 -6.77 -6.76
C SER A 264 -2.41 -6.47 -5.54
N ASP A 265 -1.83 -5.93 -4.47
CA ASP A 265 -2.44 -5.82 -3.12
C ASP A 265 -2.60 -7.17 -2.40
N THR A 266 -1.85 -8.22 -2.74
CA THR A 266 -2.07 -9.51 -2.06
C THR A 266 -1.83 -9.44 -0.55
N PRO A 267 -2.69 -10.04 0.29
CA PRO A 267 -3.88 -10.86 -0.04
C PRO A 267 -5.21 -10.08 -0.15
N PHE A 268 -5.18 -8.75 -0.08
CA PHE A 268 -6.33 -7.85 -0.18
C PHE A 268 -6.85 -7.63 -1.61
N GLN A 269 -6.25 -8.26 -2.62
CA GLN A 269 -6.88 -8.40 -3.95
C GLN A 269 -8.20 -9.17 -3.90
N THR A 270 -8.47 -9.83 -2.78
CA THR A 270 -9.82 -10.18 -2.35
C THR A 270 -10.14 -9.45 -1.04
N PHE A 271 -11.34 -8.91 -0.91
CA PHE A 271 -11.84 -8.27 0.31
C PHE A 271 -13.27 -8.74 0.59
N VAL A 272 -13.47 -9.35 1.76
CA VAL A 272 -14.80 -9.77 2.23
C VAL A 272 -14.98 -9.30 3.67
N ALA A 273 -15.93 -8.41 3.90
CA ALA A 273 -16.22 -7.87 5.23
C ALA A 273 -17.69 -7.51 5.39
N SER A 274 -18.17 -7.55 6.62
CA SER A 274 -19.50 -7.04 6.95
C SER A 274 -19.46 -5.51 7.00
N GLY A 275 -20.32 -4.85 6.24
CA GLY A 275 -20.58 -3.41 6.31
C GLY A 275 -22.00 -3.12 6.76
N GLU A 276 -22.34 -1.83 6.89
CA GLU A 276 -23.69 -1.39 7.30
C GLU A 276 -24.79 -1.89 6.35
N ALA A 277 -24.50 -1.92 5.04
CA ALA A 277 -25.40 -2.42 4.00
C ALA A 277 -25.36 -3.95 3.82
N GLY A 278 -24.67 -4.68 4.70
CA GLY A 278 -24.48 -6.12 4.64
C GLY A 278 -23.09 -6.54 4.16
N LEU A 279 -22.98 -7.78 3.68
CA LEU A 279 -21.70 -8.37 3.29
C LEU A 279 -21.17 -7.72 2.00
N VAL A 280 -20.03 -7.04 2.10
CA VAL A 280 -19.24 -6.61 0.94
C VAL A 280 -18.33 -7.76 0.56
N SER A 281 -18.39 -8.20 -0.70
CA SER A 281 -17.56 -9.30 -1.21
C SER A 281 -17.01 -8.94 -2.58
N LEU A 282 -15.77 -8.46 -2.60
CA LEU A 282 -14.98 -8.19 -3.78
C LEU A 282 -13.88 -9.24 -3.87
N ARG A 283 -13.73 -9.91 -5.01
CA ARG A 283 -12.82 -11.06 -5.10
C ARG A 283 -12.01 -10.98 -6.38
N SER A 284 -10.72 -11.13 -6.24
CA SER A 284 -9.82 -11.44 -7.33
C SER A 284 -8.70 -12.36 -6.85
N THR A 285 -8.05 -13.02 -7.80
CA THR A 285 -6.88 -13.84 -7.54
C THR A 285 -5.61 -13.14 -7.98
N TYR A 286 -4.46 -13.58 -7.47
CA TYR A 286 -3.16 -13.10 -7.94
C TYR A 286 -2.99 -13.32 -9.45
N GLU A 287 -3.44 -14.47 -9.98
CA GLU A 287 -3.40 -14.79 -11.41
C GLU A 287 -4.18 -13.78 -12.25
N GLU A 288 -5.36 -13.41 -11.77
CA GLU A 288 -6.25 -12.46 -12.44
C GLU A 288 -5.67 -11.04 -12.49
N GLU A 289 -5.01 -10.57 -11.42
CA GLU A 289 -4.30 -9.29 -11.39
C GLU A 289 -3.11 -9.29 -12.36
N ILE A 290 -2.34 -10.39 -12.40
CA ILE A 290 -1.24 -10.57 -13.36
C ILE A 290 -1.73 -10.65 -14.80
N ALA A 291 -2.89 -11.27 -15.04
CA ALA A 291 -3.46 -11.37 -16.38
C ALA A 291 -3.77 -9.98 -16.95
N CYS A 292 -4.24 -9.04 -16.13
CA CYS A 292 -4.44 -7.64 -16.55
C CYS A 292 -3.13 -6.96 -16.95
N LEU A 293 -2.05 -7.16 -16.16
CA LEU A 293 -0.72 -6.63 -16.50
C LEU A 293 -0.20 -7.25 -17.82
N ARG A 294 -0.29 -8.56 -17.96
CA ARG A 294 0.25 -9.31 -19.12
C ARG A 294 -0.50 -9.07 -20.43
N ALA A 295 -1.71 -8.50 -20.36
CA ALA A 295 -2.44 -8.08 -21.54
C ALA A 295 -1.85 -6.81 -22.19
N LEU A 296 -0.96 -6.09 -21.49
CA LEU A 296 -0.33 -4.87 -21.99
C LEU A 296 0.90 -5.17 -22.87
N PRO A 297 1.34 -4.23 -23.72
CA PRO A 297 2.61 -4.32 -24.43
C PRO A 297 3.80 -4.43 -23.46
N GLU A 298 4.84 -5.19 -23.84
CA GLU A 298 6.03 -5.44 -23.00
C GLU A 298 6.72 -4.15 -22.51
N LYS A 299 6.78 -3.12 -23.35
CA LYS A 299 7.32 -1.81 -22.97
C LYS A 299 6.51 -1.17 -21.84
N THR A 300 5.19 -1.28 -21.90
CA THR A 300 4.28 -0.76 -20.87
C THR A 300 4.42 -1.55 -19.58
N ILE A 301 4.50 -2.89 -19.67
CA ILE A 301 4.76 -3.76 -18.51
C ILE A 301 6.06 -3.34 -17.81
N THR A 302 7.14 -3.16 -18.58
CA THR A 302 8.44 -2.75 -18.05
C THR A 302 8.35 -1.38 -17.35
N ALA A 303 7.65 -0.41 -17.95
CA ALA A 303 7.50 0.90 -17.34
C ALA A 303 6.77 0.83 -15.98
N ILE A 304 5.61 0.17 -15.92
CA ILE A 304 4.73 0.25 -14.74
C ILE A 304 5.07 -0.80 -13.66
N ALA A 305 5.62 -1.95 -14.03
CA ALA A 305 5.97 -3.03 -13.09
C ALA A 305 7.47 -3.05 -12.73
N HIS A 306 8.24 -2.06 -13.18
CA HIS A 306 9.67 -1.96 -12.87
C HIS A 306 10.14 -0.50 -12.81
N ASP A 307 10.22 0.20 -13.95
CA ASP A 307 10.96 1.48 -14.03
C ASP A 307 10.38 2.59 -13.14
N ASN A 308 9.06 2.70 -13.08
CA ASN A 308 8.38 3.71 -12.27
C ASN A 308 8.58 3.45 -10.77
N LEU A 309 8.62 2.18 -10.34
CA LEU A 309 8.93 1.83 -8.96
C LEU A 309 10.39 2.16 -8.62
N LEU A 310 11.34 1.91 -9.53
CA LEU A 310 12.73 2.27 -9.29
C LEU A 310 12.90 3.79 -9.17
N SER A 311 12.15 4.54 -9.97
CA SER A 311 12.12 6.01 -9.90
C SER A 311 11.57 6.51 -8.55
N LEU A 312 10.57 5.82 -8.00
CA LEU A 312 10.04 6.10 -6.65
C LEU A 312 11.03 5.71 -5.54
N LEU A 313 11.70 4.57 -5.66
CA LEU A 313 12.55 4.04 -4.60
C LEU A 313 13.88 4.80 -4.50
N GLN A 314 14.50 5.14 -5.63
CA GLN A 314 15.85 5.73 -5.69
C GLN A 314 16.85 4.98 -4.79
N LEU A 315 16.89 3.66 -4.96
CA LEU A 315 17.75 2.79 -4.16
C LEU A 315 19.21 3.23 -4.27
N ARG A 316 19.90 3.34 -3.13
CA ARG A 316 21.33 3.69 -3.10
C ARG A 316 22.22 2.56 -3.61
N ASP A 317 21.74 1.32 -3.47
CA ASP A 317 22.42 0.12 -3.93
C ASP A 317 21.47 -0.68 -4.84
N GLU A 318 21.73 -0.65 -6.15
CA GLU A 318 20.96 -1.40 -7.13
C GLU A 318 21.23 -2.91 -7.07
N HIS A 319 22.30 -3.36 -6.39
CA HIS A 319 22.57 -4.79 -6.21
C HIS A 319 21.49 -5.51 -5.39
N VAL A 320 20.69 -4.77 -4.61
CA VAL A 320 19.48 -5.29 -3.95
C VAL A 320 18.52 -5.93 -4.95
N LEU A 321 18.52 -5.48 -6.20
CA LEU A 321 17.67 -6.00 -7.27
C LEU A 321 18.37 -7.02 -8.18
N ALA A 322 19.66 -7.26 -7.99
CA ALA A 322 20.40 -8.20 -8.82
C ALA A 322 19.78 -9.60 -8.70
N ARG A 323 19.64 -10.28 -9.85
CA ARG A 323 19.26 -11.69 -9.90
C ARG A 323 20.47 -12.51 -9.44
N SER A 324 20.44 -13.01 -8.21
CA SER A 324 21.29 -14.15 -7.81
C SER A 324 20.74 -15.44 -8.38
#